data_AF-A0A6N2V1N8-F1
#
_entry.id   AF-A0A6N2V1N8-F1
#
_cell.length_a   1.000
_cell.length_b   1.000
_cell.length_c   1.000
_cell.angle_alpha   90.00
_cell.angle_beta   90.00
_cell.angle_gamma   90.00
#
_symmetry.space_group_name_H-M   'P 1'
#
loop_
_entity.id
_entity.type
_entity.pdbx_description
1 polymer ?
#
loop_
_entity_poly.entity_id
_entity_poly.type
_entity_poly.pdbx_seq_one_letter_code
_entity_poly.pdbx_strand_id
1 'polypeptide(L)'
;MREPMIRALVVEDEPMILKYIVKKINELDKGFEVIDTAINGQEALKKIYELRPDVVYTDIRMPVMDGIALVKNLRVSFPDMPVVILSGYSDFEYMQQCIELSVDAYLLKPIQVTQLSENLEKIRKTILGRKKMLRKEILASGVCRGQMENNLPSDFSEENFQVILINIGNLSNGILHVRQTEGFLEIWRRIPWERLLDGILAPEQEWWVLDEHLVNQKIILLANNRKKDTVQKCGEMLFTVLSDYVEGLPVTVVYSMEEANYSQIKNMADHLRRFMQNRLVPCVSQLICRDTFSGKGTEEISEKEWKALLLEQDRTNQREIFWRLMDSWRHKKVSQRDIMRTLEELLTGMKRKGTVFFQEDVQELMCRIDQIFVMESDANRIYEEIWSLVEDAQYGEECKQLDAEEIAQCVREYLEQHYEEEISLSQLAEKFHFTSAYLSKIYKKYMKETPLKHLTYIRIEKAKQLLKEHMELTVQEIAGIVGYEEFHYFYRVFKNTTGMTPTEYREKTDQKE
;
A
#
# COMPACT_ATOMS: atom_id res chain seq x y z
N MET A 1 5.00 -25.48 -32.24
CA MET A 1 5.42 -24.07 -32.35
C MET A 1 5.91 -23.75 -33.76
N ARG A 2 5.35 -22.74 -34.41
CA ARG A 2 6.18 -21.85 -35.21
C ARG A 2 6.62 -20.77 -34.24
N GLU A 3 7.87 -20.83 -33.78
CA GLU A 3 8.48 -19.68 -33.09
C GLU A 3 8.34 -18.44 -33.99
N PRO A 4 8.16 -17.23 -33.44
CA PRO A 4 8.04 -16.03 -34.25
C PRO A 4 9.29 -15.90 -35.13
N MET A 5 9.08 -15.93 -36.46
CA MET A 5 10.19 -15.89 -37.41
C MET A 5 10.86 -14.52 -37.36
N ILE A 6 12.17 -14.53 -37.15
CA ILE A 6 13.03 -13.37 -37.16
C ILE A 6 13.31 -12.99 -38.60
N ARG A 7 12.94 -11.77 -38.96
CA ARG A 7 13.05 -11.25 -40.32
C ARG A 7 14.45 -10.68 -40.55
N ALA A 8 15.29 -11.37 -41.32
CA ALA A 8 16.65 -10.93 -41.62
C ALA A 8 16.75 -10.26 -43.00
N LEU A 9 17.58 -9.22 -43.09
CA LEU A 9 18.05 -8.66 -44.35
C LEU A 9 19.54 -9.01 -44.53
N VAL A 10 19.91 -9.55 -45.69
CA VAL A 10 21.31 -9.86 -46.01
C VAL A 10 21.83 -8.92 -47.10
N VAL A 11 22.94 -8.24 -46.84
CA VAL A 11 23.53 -7.23 -47.72
C VAL A 11 24.93 -7.69 -48.15
N GLU A 12 25.10 -7.96 -49.43
CA GLU A 12 26.31 -8.54 -50.01
C GLU A 12 26.35 -8.24 -51.52
N ASP A 13 27.46 -7.69 -52.01
CA ASP A 13 27.62 -7.33 -53.43
C ASP A 13 28.05 -8.51 -54.31
N GLU A 14 28.68 -9.55 -53.74
CA GLU A 14 29.03 -10.78 -54.44
C GLU A 14 27.85 -11.79 -54.50
N PRO A 15 27.25 -12.08 -55.68
CA PRO A 15 26.02 -12.88 -55.77
C PRO A 15 26.17 -14.33 -55.28
N MET A 16 27.37 -14.91 -55.38
CA MET A 16 27.64 -16.27 -54.92
C MET A 16 27.70 -16.36 -53.39
N ILE A 17 28.34 -15.37 -52.75
CA ILE A 17 28.44 -15.27 -51.30
C ILE A 17 27.06 -14.98 -50.71
N LEU A 18 26.30 -14.07 -51.33
CA LEU A 18 24.94 -13.73 -50.92
C LEU A 18 24.06 -14.98 -50.87
N LYS A 19 24.01 -15.75 -51.98
CA LYS A 19 23.24 -17.00 -52.06
C LYS A 19 23.68 -18.02 -51.02
N TYR A 20 24.99 -18.12 -50.76
CA TYR A 20 25.52 -19.02 -49.75
C TYR A 20 25.06 -18.64 -48.33
N ILE A 21 25.15 -17.35 -47.95
CA ILE A 21 24.74 -16.86 -46.63
C ILE A 21 23.24 -17.09 -46.42
N VAL A 22 22.41 -16.68 -47.39
CA VAL A 22 20.95 -16.85 -47.31
C VAL A 22 20.58 -18.33 -47.14
N LYS A 23 21.21 -19.21 -47.94
CA LYS A 23 21.00 -20.65 -47.80
C LYS A 23 21.39 -21.16 -46.42
N LYS A 24 22.54 -20.71 -45.88
CA LYS A 24 23.03 -21.16 -44.58
C LYS A 24 22.17 -20.69 -43.41
N ILE A 25 21.72 -19.43 -43.42
CA ILE A 25 20.81 -18.91 -42.38
C ILE A 25 19.52 -19.74 -42.33
N ASN A 26 18.88 -19.95 -43.48
CA ASN A 26 17.64 -20.72 -43.55
C ASN A 26 17.82 -22.22 -43.22
N GLU A 27 19.00 -22.80 -43.46
CA GLU A 27 19.31 -24.20 -43.12
C GLU A 27 19.57 -24.40 -41.61
N LEU A 28 20.22 -23.44 -40.96
CA LEU A 28 20.74 -23.60 -39.60
C LEU A 28 19.73 -23.27 -38.51
N ASP A 29 18.88 -22.26 -38.72
CA ASP A 29 17.87 -21.87 -37.73
C ASP A 29 16.53 -21.62 -38.42
N LYS A 30 15.55 -22.50 -38.12
CA LYS A 30 14.18 -22.40 -38.65
C LYS A 30 13.40 -21.22 -38.06
N GLY A 31 13.95 -20.55 -37.04
CA GLY A 31 13.42 -19.32 -36.47
C GLY A 31 13.83 -18.06 -37.23
N PHE A 32 14.63 -18.16 -38.30
CA PHE A 32 14.97 -17.02 -39.17
C PHE A 32 14.31 -17.15 -40.54
N GLU A 33 13.91 -16.01 -41.07
CA GLU A 33 13.45 -15.85 -42.45
C GLU A 33 14.21 -14.68 -43.08
N VAL A 34 14.98 -14.95 -44.14
CA VAL A 34 15.56 -13.87 -44.94
C VAL A 34 14.47 -13.27 -45.83
N ILE A 35 13.99 -12.09 -45.45
CA ILE A 35 12.83 -11.44 -46.10
C ILE A 35 13.20 -10.71 -47.40
N ASP A 36 14.46 -10.28 -47.53
CA ASP A 36 15.00 -9.64 -48.72
C ASP A 36 16.54 -9.65 -48.67
N THR A 37 17.17 -9.22 -49.76
CA THR A 37 18.62 -9.08 -49.91
C THR A 37 18.98 -7.75 -50.57
N ALA A 38 20.16 -7.21 -50.35
CA ALA A 38 20.62 -5.99 -51.04
C ALA A 38 22.07 -6.14 -51.50
N ILE A 39 22.45 -5.44 -52.57
CA ILE A 39 23.82 -5.53 -53.13
C ILE A 39 24.72 -4.35 -52.74
N ASN A 40 24.21 -3.39 -51.98
CA ASN A 40 24.99 -2.27 -51.41
C ASN A 40 24.23 -1.63 -50.23
N GLY A 41 24.92 -0.78 -49.46
CA GLY A 41 24.34 -0.11 -48.30
C GLY A 41 23.19 0.85 -48.63
N GLN A 42 23.19 1.50 -49.79
CA GLN A 42 22.15 2.47 -50.16
C GLN A 42 20.81 1.77 -50.45
N GLU A 43 20.86 0.64 -51.17
CA GLU A 43 19.70 -0.22 -51.40
C GLU A 43 19.21 -0.84 -50.09
N ALA A 44 20.14 -1.34 -49.26
CA ALA A 44 19.81 -1.89 -47.96
C ALA A 44 19.05 -0.88 -47.09
N LEU A 45 19.53 0.36 -47.02
CA LEU A 45 18.90 1.42 -46.24
C LEU A 45 17.45 1.66 -46.67
N LYS A 46 17.18 1.73 -47.98
CA LYS A 46 15.81 1.86 -48.52
C LYS A 46 14.92 0.70 -48.07
N LYS A 47 15.42 -0.54 -48.23
CA LYS A 47 14.69 -1.76 -47.81
C LYS A 47 14.45 -1.82 -46.31
N ILE A 48 15.37 -1.32 -45.49
CA ILE A 48 15.22 -1.28 -44.03
C ILE A 48 14.07 -0.35 -43.63
N TYR A 49 13.95 0.82 -44.26
CA TYR A 49 12.83 1.74 -43.99
C TYR A 49 11.47 1.16 -44.38
N GLU A 50 11.41 0.46 -45.51
CA GLU A 50 10.19 -0.14 -46.07
C GLU A 50 9.78 -1.42 -45.31
N LEU A 51 10.72 -2.35 -45.14
CA LEU A 51 10.43 -3.69 -44.65
C LEU A 51 10.58 -3.83 -43.13
N ARG A 52 11.35 -2.96 -42.46
CA ARG A 52 11.65 -3.04 -41.02
C ARG A 52 12.12 -4.46 -40.60
N PRO A 53 13.29 -4.93 -41.09
CA PRO A 53 13.85 -6.21 -40.65
C PRO A 53 14.19 -6.19 -39.16
N ASP A 54 14.19 -7.36 -38.53
CA ASP A 54 14.60 -7.56 -37.15
C ASP A 54 16.14 -7.61 -36.98
N VAL A 55 16.88 -7.93 -38.04
CA VAL A 55 18.37 -7.99 -38.05
C VAL A 55 18.92 -7.72 -39.45
N VAL A 56 20.10 -7.10 -39.52
CA VAL A 56 20.84 -6.90 -40.76
C VAL A 56 22.17 -7.63 -40.72
N TYR A 57 22.41 -8.50 -41.70
CA TYR A 57 23.71 -9.07 -42.00
C TYR A 57 24.31 -8.30 -43.17
N THR A 58 25.50 -7.72 -43.03
CA THR A 58 26.10 -6.90 -44.09
C THR A 58 27.58 -7.18 -44.27
N ASP A 59 28.05 -7.20 -45.51
CA ASP A 59 29.48 -7.05 -45.79
C ASP A 59 29.95 -5.65 -45.39
N ILE A 60 31.24 -5.52 -45.08
CA ILE A 60 31.94 -4.26 -44.93
C ILE A 60 32.16 -3.61 -46.29
N ARG A 61 32.79 -4.31 -47.24
CA ARG A 61 33.25 -3.68 -48.48
C ARG A 61 32.22 -3.91 -49.58
N MET A 62 31.52 -2.86 -49.96
CA MET A 62 30.52 -2.89 -51.03
C MET A 62 30.55 -1.57 -51.82
N PRO A 63 30.16 -1.56 -53.10
CA PRO A 63 30.09 -0.34 -53.91
C PRO A 63 28.99 0.61 -53.39
N VAL A 64 29.07 1.88 -53.78
CA VAL A 64 28.10 2.95 -53.45
C VAL A 64 28.07 3.36 -51.97
N MET A 65 27.80 2.41 -51.07
CA MET A 65 27.82 2.60 -49.62
C MET A 65 28.30 1.30 -48.97
N ASP A 66 29.37 1.44 -48.20
CA ASP A 66 29.98 0.34 -47.45
C ASP A 66 29.15 -0.01 -46.19
N GLY A 67 29.43 -1.18 -45.59
CA GLY A 67 28.70 -1.66 -44.42
C GLY A 67 28.85 -0.77 -43.19
N ILE A 68 30.00 -0.10 -43.02
CA ILE A 68 30.25 0.78 -41.88
C ILE A 68 29.42 2.07 -42.00
N ALA A 69 29.36 2.66 -43.19
CA ALA A 69 28.52 3.79 -43.52
C ALA A 69 27.03 3.42 -43.36
N LEU A 70 26.63 2.21 -43.76
CA LEU A 70 25.29 1.70 -43.48
C LEU A 70 25.01 1.66 -41.98
N VAL A 71 25.87 1.04 -41.16
CA VAL A 71 25.70 0.96 -39.70
C VAL A 71 25.60 2.36 -39.07
N LYS A 72 26.45 3.32 -39.49
CA LYS A 72 26.40 4.71 -39.02
C LYS A 72 25.03 5.35 -39.25
N ASN A 73 24.44 5.16 -40.43
CA ASN A 73 23.10 5.66 -40.75
C ASN A 73 22.02 4.95 -39.91
N LEU A 74 22.17 3.64 -39.69
CA LEU A 74 21.24 2.86 -38.89
C LEU A 74 21.26 3.27 -37.42
N ARG A 75 22.42 3.57 -36.84
CA ARG A 75 22.49 4.00 -35.44
C ARG A 75 21.76 5.33 -35.15
N VAL A 76 21.55 6.17 -36.17
CA VAL A 76 20.75 7.40 -36.06
C VAL A 76 19.25 7.12 -36.06
N SER A 77 18.79 6.22 -36.93
CA SER A 77 17.34 6.04 -37.20
C SER A 77 16.75 4.77 -36.56
N PHE A 78 17.61 3.82 -36.23
CA PHE A 78 17.32 2.49 -35.70
C PHE A 78 18.43 2.08 -34.70
N PRO A 79 18.61 2.82 -33.60
CA PRO A 79 19.72 2.62 -32.67
C PRO A 79 19.81 1.18 -32.16
N ASP A 80 18.66 0.55 -31.90
CA ASP A 80 18.56 -0.79 -31.31
C ASP A 80 18.51 -1.93 -32.33
N MET A 81 18.60 -1.66 -33.64
CA MET A 81 18.54 -2.75 -34.63
C MET A 81 19.84 -3.58 -34.57
N PRO A 82 19.73 -4.90 -34.37
CA PRO A 82 20.88 -5.79 -34.42
C PRO A 82 21.55 -5.77 -35.79
N VAL A 83 22.87 -5.62 -35.80
CA VAL A 83 23.68 -5.68 -37.03
C VAL A 83 24.81 -6.68 -36.86
N VAL A 84 24.99 -7.54 -37.86
CA VAL A 84 26.08 -8.51 -37.95
C VAL A 84 26.94 -8.20 -39.16
N ILE A 85 28.22 -7.97 -38.92
CA ILE A 85 29.20 -7.67 -39.97
C ILE A 85 29.83 -8.97 -40.46
N LEU A 86 29.88 -9.16 -41.78
CA LEU A 86 30.56 -10.26 -42.44
C LEU A 86 31.80 -9.71 -43.15
N SER A 87 32.99 -10.23 -42.88
CA SER A 87 34.22 -9.66 -43.45
C SER A 87 35.19 -10.72 -43.95
N GLY A 88 35.73 -10.53 -45.15
CA GLY A 88 36.80 -11.35 -45.71
C GLY A 88 38.19 -11.09 -45.14
N TYR A 89 38.37 -10.04 -44.32
CA TYR A 89 39.66 -9.64 -43.78
C TYR A 89 39.61 -9.54 -42.25
N SER A 90 40.66 -10.03 -41.58
CA SER A 90 40.92 -9.79 -40.16
C SER A 90 41.58 -8.43 -39.94
N ASP A 91 40.98 -7.38 -40.51
CA ASP A 91 41.51 -6.02 -40.44
C ASP A 91 41.12 -5.39 -39.10
N PHE A 92 42.14 -5.02 -38.34
CA PHE A 92 42.01 -4.49 -36.99
C PHE A 92 41.24 -3.16 -36.97
N GLU A 93 41.40 -2.31 -38.00
CA GLU A 93 40.75 -0.99 -38.05
C GLU A 93 39.22 -1.12 -38.20
N TYR A 94 38.77 -2.03 -39.06
CA TYR A 94 37.33 -2.29 -39.22
C TYR A 94 36.72 -2.90 -37.97
N MET A 95 37.45 -3.82 -37.32
CA MET A 95 36.99 -4.42 -36.07
C MET A 95 36.82 -3.36 -34.97
N GLN A 96 37.77 -2.43 -34.85
CA GLN A 96 37.67 -1.32 -33.90
C GLN A 96 36.45 -0.43 -34.18
N GLN A 97 36.21 -0.08 -35.45
CA GLN A 97 35.04 0.70 -35.84
C GLN A 97 33.71 -0.04 -35.55
N CYS A 98 33.67 -1.36 -35.72
CA CYS A 98 32.48 -2.16 -35.39
C CYS A 98 32.18 -2.13 -33.89
N ILE A 99 33.20 -2.14 -33.04
CA ILE A 99 33.06 -2.03 -31.58
C ILE A 99 32.55 -0.63 -31.21
N GLU A 100 33.14 0.43 -31.78
CA GLU A 100 32.71 1.81 -31.54
C GLU A 100 31.25 2.05 -31.96
N LEU A 101 30.81 1.43 -33.06
CA LEU A 101 29.43 1.50 -33.55
C LEU A 101 28.47 0.51 -32.85
N SER A 102 28.94 -0.21 -31.83
CA SER A 102 28.15 -1.18 -31.07
C SER A 102 27.47 -2.23 -31.95
N VAL A 103 28.20 -2.81 -32.90
CA VAL A 103 27.73 -3.93 -33.74
C VAL A 103 27.62 -5.20 -32.89
N ASP A 104 26.56 -5.99 -33.07
CA ASP A 104 26.24 -7.13 -32.21
C ASP A 104 27.17 -8.34 -32.43
N ALA A 105 27.70 -8.47 -33.64
CA ALA A 105 28.71 -9.48 -33.99
C ALA A 105 29.51 -9.16 -35.25
N TYR A 106 30.70 -9.77 -35.32
CA TYR A 106 31.61 -9.73 -36.45
C TYR A 106 32.00 -11.17 -36.83
N LEU A 107 31.73 -11.59 -38.06
CA LEU A 107 32.01 -12.93 -38.57
C LEU A 107 33.02 -12.87 -39.73
N LEU A 108 34.04 -13.72 -39.67
CA LEU A 108 35.06 -13.82 -40.72
C LEU A 108 34.59 -14.74 -41.85
N LYS A 109 34.79 -14.34 -43.10
CA LYS A 109 34.64 -15.20 -44.29
C LYS A 109 35.94 -16.00 -44.50
N PRO A 110 35.89 -17.30 -44.86
CA PRO A 110 34.68 -18.11 -45.07
C PRO A 110 33.96 -18.40 -43.75
N ILE A 111 32.65 -18.14 -43.72
CA ILE A 111 31.83 -18.21 -42.50
C ILE A 111 31.75 -19.67 -42.05
N GLN A 112 32.30 -19.95 -40.87
CA GLN A 112 32.20 -21.27 -40.27
C GLN A 112 30.77 -21.53 -39.80
N VAL A 113 30.27 -22.74 -40.09
CA VAL A 113 28.90 -23.14 -39.73
C VAL A 113 28.64 -23.03 -38.23
N THR A 114 29.63 -23.39 -37.41
CA THR A 114 29.58 -23.29 -35.94
C THR A 114 29.43 -21.84 -35.48
N GLN A 115 30.29 -20.95 -35.99
CA GLN A 115 30.26 -19.52 -35.66
C GLN A 115 28.95 -18.85 -36.07
N LEU A 116 28.41 -19.19 -37.26
CA LEU A 116 27.12 -18.68 -37.72
C LEU A 116 25.98 -19.20 -36.85
N SER A 117 25.99 -20.48 -36.48
CA SER A 117 24.96 -21.07 -35.61
C SER A 117 24.94 -20.41 -34.23
N GLU A 118 26.11 -20.22 -33.61
CA GLU A 118 26.24 -19.52 -32.32
C GLU A 118 25.76 -18.06 -32.42
N ASN A 119 26.09 -17.38 -33.52
CA ASN A 119 25.63 -16.02 -33.77
C ASN A 119 24.11 -15.93 -33.92
N LEU A 120 23.51 -16.80 -34.74
CA LEU A 120 22.06 -16.85 -34.94
C LEU A 120 21.34 -17.08 -33.61
N GLU A 121 21.83 -18.02 -32.78
CA GLU A 121 21.26 -18.28 -31.46
C GLU A 121 21.36 -17.05 -30.53
N LYS A 122 22.53 -16.39 -30.50
CA LYS A 122 22.74 -15.18 -29.70
C LYS A 122 21.82 -14.04 -30.13
N ILE A 123 21.77 -13.76 -31.42
CA ILE A 123 20.93 -12.70 -32.01
C ILE A 123 19.45 -12.99 -31.76
N ARG A 124 19.01 -14.25 -31.94
CA ARG A 124 17.65 -14.68 -31.64
C ARG A 124 17.27 -14.42 -30.19
N LYS A 125 18.11 -14.85 -29.23
CA LYS A 125 17.89 -14.57 -27.81
C LYS A 125 17.78 -13.08 -27.52
N THR A 126 18.64 -12.25 -28.11
CA THR A 126 18.61 -10.79 -27.95
C THR A 126 17.30 -10.19 -28.49
N ILE A 127 16.90 -10.55 -29.71
CA ILE A 127 15.68 -10.02 -30.35
C ILE A 127 14.44 -10.46 -29.58
N LEU A 128 14.33 -11.75 -29.25
CA LEU A 128 13.19 -12.28 -28.50
C LEU A 128 13.11 -11.67 -27.10
N GLY A 129 14.25 -11.49 -26.42
CA GLY A 129 14.34 -10.81 -25.13
C GLY A 129 13.84 -9.36 -25.20
N ARG A 130 14.30 -8.60 -26.21
CA ARG A 130 13.85 -7.21 -26.45
C ARG A 130 12.35 -7.16 -26.75
N LYS A 131 11.85 -8.03 -27.64
CA LYS A 131 10.42 -8.12 -27.95
C LYS A 131 9.61 -8.43 -26.69
N LYS A 132 10.02 -9.41 -25.89
CA LYS A 132 9.34 -9.77 -24.62
C LYS A 132 9.33 -8.61 -23.62
N MET A 133 10.43 -7.88 -23.49
CA MET A 133 10.54 -6.71 -22.61
C MET A 133 9.62 -5.57 -23.06
N LEU A 134 9.66 -5.20 -24.35
CA LEU A 134 8.77 -4.19 -24.92
C LEU A 134 7.30 -4.57 -24.72
N ARG A 135 6.93 -5.82 -25.00
CA ARG A 135 5.57 -6.33 -24.74
C ARG A 135 5.17 -6.16 -23.27
N LYS A 136 6.07 -6.48 -22.34
CA LYS A 136 5.82 -6.31 -20.90
C LYS A 136 5.59 -4.85 -20.53
N GLU A 137 6.38 -3.93 -21.07
CA GLU A 137 6.24 -2.48 -20.81
C GLU A 137 4.92 -1.93 -21.35
N ILE A 138 4.54 -2.31 -22.57
CA ILE A 138 3.27 -1.95 -23.20
C ILE A 138 2.08 -2.46 -22.38
N LEU A 139 2.15 -3.70 -21.88
CA LEU A 139 1.10 -4.28 -21.03
C LEU A 139 1.06 -3.60 -19.65
N ALA A 140 2.21 -3.32 -19.04
CA ALA A 140 2.28 -2.58 -17.78
C ALA A 140 1.70 -1.17 -17.92
N SER A 141 2.03 -0.46 -19.01
CA SER A 141 1.47 0.87 -19.29
C SER A 141 -0.03 0.80 -19.54
N GLY A 142 -0.51 -0.23 -20.26
CA GLY A 142 -1.92 -0.51 -20.50
C GLY A 142 -2.71 -0.75 -19.22
N VAL A 143 -2.23 -1.63 -18.33
CA VAL A 143 -2.86 -1.95 -17.04
C VAL A 143 -2.96 -0.74 -16.11
N CYS A 144 -1.93 0.11 -16.07
CA CYS A 144 -1.84 1.24 -15.14
C CYS A 144 -2.50 2.52 -15.68
N ARG A 145 -2.21 2.89 -16.94
CA ARG A 145 -2.58 4.20 -17.52
C ARG A 145 -3.70 4.12 -18.54
N GLY A 146 -3.91 2.95 -19.18
CA GLY A 146 -4.96 2.76 -20.20
C GLY A 146 -4.77 3.61 -21.45
N GLN A 147 -3.56 4.10 -21.69
CA GLN A 147 -3.26 4.86 -22.90
C GLN A 147 -3.13 3.90 -24.08
N MET A 148 -3.77 4.24 -25.20
CA MET A 148 -3.42 3.64 -26.48
C MET A 148 -2.07 4.23 -26.90
N GLU A 149 -1.03 3.41 -26.92
CA GLU A 149 0.16 3.78 -27.68
C GLU A 149 -0.23 3.86 -29.16
N ASN A 150 0.06 5.00 -29.80
CA ASN A 150 -0.31 5.24 -31.21
C ASN A 150 0.30 4.22 -32.19
N ASN A 151 1.25 3.39 -31.74
CA ASN A 151 1.91 2.33 -32.49
C ASN A 151 1.95 1.03 -31.67
N LEU A 152 0.80 0.51 -31.25
CA LEU A 152 0.73 -0.86 -30.71
C LEU A 152 1.26 -1.83 -31.78
N PRO A 153 2.12 -2.81 -31.41
CA PRO A 153 2.49 -3.87 -32.33
C PRO A 153 1.22 -4.55 -32.86
N SER A 154 1.16 -4.82 -34.16
CA SER A 154 -0.01 -5.36 -34.88
C SER A 154 -0.64 -6.58 -34.21
N ASP A 155 0.17 -7.35 -33.48
CA ASP A 155 -0.24 -8.60 -32.87
C ASP A 155 -1.09 -8.38 -31.62
N PHE A 156 -0.97 -7.21 -30.94
CA PHE A 156 -1.74 -6.92 -29.72
C PHE A 156 -3.22 -6.61 -29.97
N SER A 157 -3.60 -6.17 -31.17
CA SER A 157 -4.97 -5.77 -31.43
C SER A 157 -5.96 -6.93 -31.47
N GLU A 158 -5.47 -8.14 -31.75
CA GLU A 158 -6.30 -9.36 -31.82
C GLU A 158 -6.15 -10.27 -30.59
N GLU A 159 -5.23 -9.93 -29.67
CA GLU A 159 -5.01 -10.72 -28.47
C GLU A 159 -6.00 -10.41 -27.36
N ASN A 160 -6.51 -11.49 -26.77
CA ASN A 160 -7.34 -11.47 -25.58
C ASN A 160 -6.54 -11.94 -24.38
N PHE A 161 -6.77 -11.26 -23.25
CA PHE A 161 -6.08 -11.48 -21.99
C PHE A 161 -7.07 -11.88 -20.90
N GLN A 162 -6.69 -12.87 -20.11
CA GLN A 162 -7.31 -13.12 -18.81
C GLN A 162 -6.42 -12.59 -17.71
N VAL A 163 -7.04 -12.14 -16.62
CA VAL A 163 -6.37 -11.36 -15.59
C VAL A 163 -6.51 -12.04 -14.23
N ILE A 164 -5.39 -12.17 -13.52
CA ILE A 164 -5.32 -12.66 -12.14
C ILE A 164 -4.65 -11.57 -11.30
N LEU A 165 -5.29 -11.17 -10.20
CA LEU A 165 -4.75 -10.25 -9.21
C LEU A 165 -4.37 -11.03 -7.95
N ILE A 166 -3.15 -10.81 -7.46
CA ILE A 166 -2.60 -11.47 -6.28
C ILE A 166 -2.28 -10.41 -5.24
N ASN A 167 -2.64 -10.67 -3.99
CA ASN A 167 -2.27 -9.87 -2.82
C ASN A 167 -1.67 -10.76 -1.74
N ILE A 168 -0.51 -10.36 -1.20
CA ILE A 168 0.14 -11.00 -0.06
C ILE A 168 -0.05 -10.11 1.18
N GLY A 169 -0.47 -10.70 2.30
CA GLY A 169 -0.79 -9.95 3.52
C GLY A 169 -2.20 -9.32 3.49
N ASN A 170 -2.41 -8.35 4.37
CA ASN A 170 -3.60 -7.51 4.38
C ASN A 170 -3.51 -6.41 3.31
N LEU A 171 -4.58 -5.64 3.07
CA LEU A 171 -4.52 -4.46 2.19
C LEU A 171 -3.61 -3.40 2.80
N SER A 172 -2.77 -2.77 1.98
CA SER A 172 -1.94 -1.62 2.34
C SER A 172 -2.51 -0.37 1.64
N ASN A 173 -3.32 0.44 2.33
CA ASN A 173 -3.93 1.62 1.69
C ASN A 173 -3.09 2.90 1.89
N GLY A 174 -2.13 2.87 2.82
CA GLY A 174 -1.24 3.98 3.17
C GLY A 174 0.17 3.90 2.60
N ILE A 175 0.99 4.89 2.98
CA ILE A 175 2.41 4.94 2.64
C ILE A 175 3.16 3.93 3.51
N LEU A 176 3.84 2.99 2.86
CA LEU A 176 4.67 2.01 3.53
C LEU A 176 6.05 2.58 3.88
N HIS A 177 6.59 2.14 5.01
CA HIS A 177 7.99 2.41 5.34
C HIS A 177 8.92 1.63 4.41
N VAL A 178 10.12 2.20 4.13
CA VAL A 178 11.12 1.61 3.22
C VAL A 178 11.39 0.13 3.52
N ARG A 179 11.53 -0.25 4.80
CA ARG A 179 11.77 -1.63 5.23
C ARG A 179 10.63 -2.58 4.86
N GLN A 180 9.37 -2.13 4.97
CA GLN A 180 8.20 -2.93 4.62
C GLN A 180 8.14 -3.15 3.11
N THR A 181 8.40 -2.09 2.33
CA THR A 181 8.52 -2.19 0.87
C THR A 181 9.61 -3.19 0.46
N GLU A 182 10.79 -3.11 1.09
CA GLU A 182 11.88 -4.05 0.83
C GLU A 182 11.50 -5.50 1.17
N GLY A 183 10.79 -5.73 2.28
CA GLY A 183 10.31 -7.05 2.68
C GLY A 183 9.41 -7.69 1.62
N PHE A 184 8.40 -6.97 1.12
CA PHE A 184 7.54 -7.48 0.05
C PHE A 184 8.29 -7.69 -1.26
N LEU A 185 9.20 -6.79 -1.63
CA LEU A 185 10.03 -6.96 -2.83
C LEU A 185 10.92 -8.20 -2.75
N GLU A 186 11.44 -8.52 -1.56
CA GLU A 186 12.21 -9.74 -1.34
C GLU A 186 11.35 -11.00 -1.49
N ILE A 187 10.14 -10.99 -0.93
CA ILE A 187 9.17 -12.08 -1.12
C ILE A 187 8.91 -12.31 -2.62
N TRP A 188 8.61 -11.25 -3.36
CA TRP A 188 8.35 -11.35 -4.80
C TRP A 188 9.53 -11.87 -5.62
N ARG A 189 10.77 -11.52 -5.23
CA ARG A 189 11.99 -11.99 -5.90
C ARG A 189 12.26 -13.47 -5.69
N ARG A 190 11.83 -14.03 -4.54
CA ARG A 190 12.03 -15.44 -4.21
C ARG A 190 11.08 -16.38 -4.97
N ILE A 191 9.99 -15.86 -5.52
CA ILE A 191 8.99 -16.66 -6.25
C ILE A 191 9.53 -17.02 -7.65
N PRO A 192 9.66 -18.32 -7.99
CA PRO A 192 10.20 -18.75 -9.28
C PRO A 192 9.11 -18.71 -10.37
N TRP A 193 8.72 -17.51 -10.80
CA TRP A 193 7.59 -17.28 -11.72
C TRP A 193 7.64 -18.12 -13.00
N GLU A 194 8.81 -18.21 -13.64
CA GLU A 194 8.98 -19.00 -14.88
C GLU A 194 8.67 -20.47 -14.64
N ARG A 195 9.33 -21.10 -13.65
CA ARG A 195 9.08 -22.49 -13.29
C ARG A 195 7.63 -22.75 -12.89
N LEU A 196 6.99 -21.79 -12.22
CA LEU A 196 5.62 -21.92 -11.75
C LEU A 196 4.62 -21.84 -12.90
N LEU A 197 4.68 -20.78 -13.72
CA LEU A 197 3.71 -20.53 -14.78
C LEU A 197 3.93 -21.46 -15.98
N ASP A 198 5.17 -21.72 -16.38
CA ASP A 198 5.48 -22.65 -17.48
C ASP A 198 5.17 -24.11 -17.12
N GLY A 199 5.09 -24.43 -15.83
CA GLY A 199 4.66 -25.75 -15.35
C GLY A 199 3.14 -25.97 -15.43
N ILE A 200 2.34 -24.90 -15.46
CA ILE A 200 0.87 -24.96 -15.45
C ILE A 200 0.30 -24.73 -16.84
N LEU A 201 0.84 -23.73 -17.54
CA LEU A 201 0.34 -23.24 -18.81
C LEU A 201 0.85 -24.11 -19.95
N ALA A 202 0.08 -24.18 -21.04
CA ALA A 202 0.57 -24.87 -22.23
C ALA A 202 1.79 -24.10 -22.81
N PRO A 203 2.74 -24.78 -23.47
CA PRO A 203 3.95 -24.12 -24.00
C PRO A 203 3.67 -22.94 -24.94
N GLU A 204 2.49 -22.92 -25.58
CA GLU A 204 2.08 -21.88 -26.53
C GLU A 204 1.37 -20.69 -25.86
N GLN A 205 1.14 -20.74 -24.54
CA GLN A 205 0.45 -19.67 -23.81
C GLN A 205 1.46 -18.68 -23.24
N GLU A 206 1.32 -17.43 -23.65
CA GLU A 206 2.15 -16.35 -23.12
C GLU A 206 1.56 -15.77 -21.83
N TRP A 207 2.45 -15.34 -20.94
CA TRP A 207 2.08 -14.76 -19.66
C TRP A 207 3.03 -13.63 -19.26
N TRP A 208 2.51 -12.70 -18.47
CA TRP A 208 3.28 -11.59 -17.91
C TRP A 208 2.90 -11.35 -16.46
N VAL A 209 3.90 -11.26 -15.58
CA VAL A 209 3.73 -10.80 -14.20
C VAL A 209 4.14 -9.34 -14.14
N LEU A 210 3.20 -8.49 -13.71
CA LEU A 210 3.34 -7.04 -13.68
C LEU A 210 3.20 -6.54 -12.24
N ASP A 211 3.92 -5.45 -11.96
CA ASP A 211 3.88 -4.77 -10.68
C ASP A 211 2.60 -3.93 -10.57
N GLU A 212 1.97 -3.96 -9.39
CA GLU A 212 0.78 -3.16 -9.08
C GLU A 212 1.13 -1.89 -8.30
N HIS A 213 0.14 -1.00 -8.14
CA HIS A 213 0.29 0.22 -7.34
C HIS A 213 0.61 -0.08 -5.86
N LEU A 214 0.07 -1.18 -5.34
CA LEU A 214 0.37 -1.67 -4.00
C LEU A 214 1.52 -2.66 -4.07
N VAL A 215 2.55 -2.46 -3.25
CA VAL A 215 3.81 -3.23 -3.33
C VAL A 215 3.63 -4.70 -2.99
N ASN A 216 2.58 -5.02 -2.22
CA ASN A 216 2.19 -6.36 -1.84
C ASN A 216 1.17 -6.97 -2.82
N GLN A 217 1.02 -6.38 -4.01
CA GLN A 217 0.19 -6.89 -5.09
C GLN A 217 0.99 -7.13 -6.38
N LYS A 218 0.52 -8.10 -7.15
CA LYS A 218 0.94 -8.36 -8.53
C LYS A 218 -0.27 -8.67 -9.37
N ILE A 219 -0.19 -8.35 -10.65
CA ILE A 219 -1.20 -8.71 -11.64
C ILE A 219 -0.56 -9.57 -12.72
N ILE A 220 -1.22 -10.67 -13.05
CA ILE A 220 -0.78 -11.63 -14.05
C ILE A 220 -1.75 -11.56 -15.22
N LEU A 221 -1.19 -11.41 -16.41
CA LEU A 221 -1.92 -11.47 -17.67
C LEU A 221 -1.59 -12.78 -18.37
N LEU A 222 -2.63 -13.48 -18.83
CA LEU A 222 -2.54 -14.70 -19.61
C LEU A 222 -3.11 -14.44 -21.00
N ALA A 223 -2.30 -14.55 -22.06
CA ALA A 223 -2.76 -14.37 -23.44
C ALA A 223 -3.16 -15.68 -24.12
N ASN A 224 -3.95 -15.56 -25.19
CA ASN A 224 -4.24 -16.64 -26.14
C ASN A 224 -4.79 -17.91 -25.49
N ASN A 225 -5.62 -17.75 -24.46
CA ASN A 225 -6.16 -18.89 -23.75
C ASN A 225 -7.31 -19.56 -24.52
N ARG A 226 -7.05 -20.74 -25.09
CA ARG A 226 -8.05 -21.51 -25.84
C ARG A 226 -9.09 -22.22 -24.95
N LYS A 227 -8.84 -22.34 -23.64
CA LYS A 227 -9.69 -23.09 -22.70
C LYS A 227 -10.10 -22.19 -21.53
N LYS A 228 -11.40 -21.95 -21.37
CA LYS A 228 -11.93 -21.09 -20.29
C LYS A 228 -11.38 -21.44 -18.89
N ASP A 229 -11.15 -22.72 -18.60
CA ASP A 229 -10.70 -23.18 -17.27
C ASP A 229 -9.21 -22.91 -16.95
N THR A 230 -8.39 -22.46 -17.89
CA THR A 230 -6.94 -22.30 -17.63
C THR A 230 -6.68 -21.23 -16.56
N VAL A 231 -7.40 -20.10 -16.57
CA VAL A 231 -7.26 -19.06 -15.54
C VAL A 231 -7.63 -19.58 -14.16
N GLN A 232 -8.67 -20.41 -14.06
CA GLN A 232 -9.06 -21.05 -12.80
C GLN A 232 -7.95 -21.97 -12.28
N LYS A 233 -7.44 -22.88 -13.12
CA LYS A 233 -6.36 -23.81 -12.73
C LYS A 233 -5.08 -23.06 -12.33
N CYS A 234 -4.77 -22.00 -13.07
CA CYS A 234 -3.64 -21.12 -12.75
C CYS A 234 -3.85 -20.43 -11.39
N GLY A 235 -5.04 -19.88 -11.14
CA GLY A 235 -5.41 -19.28 -9.86
C GLY A 235 -5.34 -20.25 -8.67
N GLU A 236 -5.86 -21.47 -8.82
CA GLU A 236 -5.82 -22.54 -7.79
C GLU A 236 -4.38 -22.95 -7.45
N MET A 237 -3.53 -23.11 -8.47
CA MET A 237 -2.13 -23.45 -8.26
C MET A 237 -1.34 -22.30 -7.66
N LEU A 238 -1.51 -21.07 -8.17
CA LEU A 238 -0.89 -19.86 -7.61
C LEU A 238 -1.26 -19.70 -6.14
N PHE A 239 -2.54 -19.88 -5.80
CA PHE A 239 -3.00 -19.81 -4.42
C PHE A 239 -2.31 -20.86 -3.53
N THR A 240 -2.21 -22.10 -3.99
CA THR A 240 -1.57 -23.19 -3.25
C THR A 240 -0.08 -22.91 -3.03
N VAL A 241 0.65 -22.66 -4.13
CA VAL A 241 2.11 -22.47 -4.07
C VAL A 241 2.47 -21.21 -3.30
N LEU A 242 1.78 -20.10 -3.51
CA LEU A 242 2.09 -18.87 -2.79
C LEU A 242 1.79 -18.99 -1.30
N SER A 243 0.73 -19.71 -0.92
CA SER A 243 0.44 -19.95 0.50
C SER A 243 1.55 -20.74 1.19
N ASP A 244 2.20 -21.68 0.48
CA ASP A 244 3.34 -22.44 1.01
C ASP A 244 4.64 -21.61 1.03
N TYR A 245 4.87 -20.74 0.04
CA TYR A 245 6.10 -19.96 -0.08
C TYR A 245 6.19 -18.80 0.91
N VAL A 246 5.06 -18.20 1.27
CA VAL A 246 5.00 -16.97 2.06
C VAL A 246 4.56 -17.24 3.50
N GLU A 247 5.08 -18.34 4.05
CA GLU A 247 4.74 -18.88 5.37
C GLU A 247 4.46 -17.78 6.41
N GLY A 248 3.24 -17.79 6.96
CA GLY A 248 2.80 -16.83 7.98
C GLY A 248 2.11 -15.57 7.45
N LEU A 249 2.03 -15.32 6.13
CA LEU A 249 1.23 -14.24 5.56
C LEU A 249 0.01 -14.78 4.79
N PRO A 250 -1.18 -14.16 4.91
CA PRO A 250 -2.34 -14.56 4.13
C PRO A 250 -2.11 -14.24 2.64
N VAL A 251 -2.66 -15.08 1.76
CA VAL A 251 -2.59 -14.89 0.31
C VAL A 251 -3.99 -14.78 -0.25
N THR A 252 -4.28 -13.71 -0.97
CA THR A 252 -5.55 -13.54 -1.68
C THR A 252 -5.31 -13.54 -3.19
N VAL A 253 -5.96 -14.47 -3.90
CA VAL A 253 -5.91 -14.56 -5.37
C VAL A 253 -7.32 -14.33 -5.91
N VAL A 254 -7.46 -13.33 -6.78
CA VAL A 254 -8.71 -12.99 -7.46
C VAL A 254 -8.52 -13.12 -8.96
N TYR A 255 -9.43 -13.77 -9.66
CA TYR A 255 -9.38 -13.91 -11.11
C TYR A 255 -10.76 -13.76 -11.75
N SER A 256 -10.79 -13.51 -13.05
CA SER A 256 -12.00 -13.52 -13.87
C SER A 256 -11.85 -14.51 -15.03
N MET A 257 -12.95 -15.20 -15.34
CA MET A 257 -13.11 -16.06 -16.50
C MET A 257 -13.32 -15.26 -17.80
N GLU A 258 -13.68 -13.98 -17.68
CA GLU A 258 -13.82 -13.08 -18.83
C GLU A 258 -12.47 -12.73 -19.45
N GLU A 259 -12.49 -12.58 -20.77
CA GLU A 259 -11.37 -12.12 -21.56
C GLU A 259 -11.49 -10.62 -21.82
N ALA A 260 -10.36 -9.92 -21.83
CA ALA A 260 -10.26 -8.52 -22.16
C ALA A 260 -9.20 -8.33 -23.25
N ASN A 261 -9.53 -7.61 -24.31
CA ASN A 261 -8.50 -7.15 -25.26
C ASN A 261 -7.66 -6.03 -24.65
N TYR A 262 -6.56 -5.63 -25.30
CA TYR A 262 -5.66 -4.59 -24.80
C TYR A 262 -6.38 -3.32 -24.32
N SER A 263 -7.37 -2.82 -25.07
CA SER A 263 -8.13 -1.61 -24.72
C SER A 263 -9.00 -1.77 -23.46
N GLN A 264 -9.33 -3.00 -23.09
CA GLN A 264 -10.20 -3.35 -21.96
C GLN A 264 -9.41 -3.81 -20.73
N ILE A 265 -8.12 -4.16 -20.85
CA ILE A 265 -7.31 -4.70 -19.75
C ILE A 265 -7.33 -3.77 -18.53
N LYS A 266 -7.21 -2.45 -18.71
CA LYS A 266 -7.28 -1.50 -17.59
C LYS A 266 -8.61 -1.61 -16.83
N ASN A 267 -9.73 -1.61 -17.56
CA ASN A 267 -11.05 -1.69 -16.94
C ASN A 267 -11.22 -3.03 -16.20
N MET A 268 -10.71 -4.12 -16.78
CA MET A 268 -10.70 -5.42 -16.13
C MET A 268 -9.86 -5.41 -14.84
N ALA A 269 -8.64 -4.86 -14.89
CA ALA A 269 -7.77 -4.71 -13.73
C ALA A 269 -8.43 -3.85 -12.63
N ASP A 270 -9.01 -2.70 -12.98
CA ASP A 270 -9.75 -1.84 -12.05
C ASP A 270 -10.96 -2.52 -11.43
N HIS A 271 -11.63 -3.42 -12.17
CA HIS A 271 -12.70 -4.25 -11.63
C HIS A 271 -12.18 -5.26 -10.61
N LEU A 272 -11.08 -5.97 -10.91
CA LEU A 272 -10.48 -6.91 -9.98
C LEU A 272 -9.94 -6.23 -8.72
N ARG A 273 -9.28 -5.06 -8.85
CA ARG A 273 -8.81 -4.26 -7.71
C ARG A 273 -9.95 -3.88 -6.77
N ARG A 274 -11.01 -3.26 -7.31
CA ARG A 274 -12.20 -2.89 -6.52
C ARG A 274 -12.88 -4.11 -5.90
N PHE A 275 -12.95 -5.21 -6.64
CA PHE A 275 -13.54 -6.45 -6.15
C PHE A 275 -12.76 -7.03 -4.98
N MET A 276 -11.42 -7.11 -5.09
CA MET A 276 -10.54 -7.55 -4.01
C MET A 276 -10.65 -6.63 -2.79
N GLN A 277 -10.61 -5.31 -2.97
CA GLN A 277 -10.76 -4.34 -1.87
C GLN A 277 -12.07 -4.51 -1.09
N ASN A 278 -13.15 -4.92 -1.75
CA ASN A 278 -14.47 -5.13 -1.13
C ASN A 278 -14.65 -6.51 -0.49
N ARG A 279 -13.69 -7.42 -0.66
CA ARG A 279 -13.85 -8.85 -0.33
C ARG A 279 -12.70 -9.46 0.44
N LEU A 280 -11.54 -8.80 0.46
CA LEU A 280 -10.39 -9.24 1.24
C LEU A 280 -10.75 -9.21 2.73
N VAL A 281 -10.69 -10.38 3.34
CA VAL A 281 -10.88 -10.58 4.77
C VAL A 281 -9.50 -10.58 5.42
N PRO A 282 -9.24 -9.72 6.42
CA PRO A 282 -7.92 -9.62 7.01
C PRO A 282 -7.50 -10.96 7.63
N CYS A 283 -6.20 -11.28 7.54
CA CYS A 283 -5.59 -12.49 8.10
C CYS A 283 -6.10 -13.82 7.51
N VAL A 284 -6.84 -13.81 6.39
CA VAL A 284 -7.40 -15.02 5.78
C VAL A 284 -6.93 -15.15 4.34
N SER A 285 -6.33 -16.30 4.01
CA SER A 285 -6.04 -16.65 2.61
C SER A 285 -7.33 -16.97 1.86
N GLN A 286 -7.53 -16.36 0.69
CA GLN A 286 -8.75 -16.49 -0.11
C GLN A 286 -8.44 -16.72 -1.59
N LEU A 287 -9.15 -17.64 -2.23
CA LEU A 287 -9.21 -17.79 -3.68
C LEU A 287 -10.61 -17.43 -4.15
N ILE A 288 -10.73 -16.40 -5.00
CA ILE A 288 -12.02 -15.84 -5.38
C ILE A 288 -12.13 -15.70 -6.91
N CYS A 289 -13.06 -16.43 -7.51
CA CYS A 289 -13.49 -16.19 -8.89
C CYS A 289 -14.55 -15.09 -8.91
N ARG A 290 -14.28 -13.98 -9.60
CA ARG A 290 -15.21 -12.84 -9.68
C ARG A 290 -16.58 -13.23 -10.23
N ASP A 291 -16.60 -14.06 -11.27
CA ASP A 291 -17.79 -14.32 -12.09
C ASP A 291 -18.74 -15.34 -11.47
N THR A 292 -18.22 -16.23 -10.63
CA THR A 292 -19.01 -17.24 -9.92
C THR A 292 -19.26 -16.88 -8.45
N PHE A 293 -18.79 -15.72 -8.00
CA PHE A 293 -18.97 -15.28 -6.63
C PHE A 293 -20.44 -14.99 -6.33
N SER A 294 -21.09 -15.93 -5.62
CA SER A 294 -22.48 -15.81 -5.16
C SER A 294 -22.60 -15.32 -3.71
N GLY A 295 -21.47 -15.00 -3.07
CA GLY A 295 -21.46 -14.48 -1.70
C GLY A 295 -22.29 -13.20 -1.62
N LYS A 296 -23.28 -13.17 -0.72
CA LYS A 296 -23.78 -11.90 -0.20
C LYS A 296 -22.55 -11.11 0.24
N GLY A 297 -22.52 -9.81 -0.04
CA GLY A 297 -21.43 -8.96 0.45
C GLY A 297 -21.16 -9.24 1.93
N THR A 298 -19.93 -9.00 2.34
CA THR A 298 -19.53 -8.90 3.74
C THR A 298 -20.71 -8.44 4.59
N GLU A 299 -21.14 -9.25 5.55
CA GLU A 299 -22.33 -8.92 6.34
C GLU A 299 -22.16 -7.51 6.90
N GLU A 300 -23.14 -6.63 6.68
CA GLU A 300 -23.08 -5.27 7.19
C GLU A 300 -22.90 -5.30 8.71
N ILE A 301 -21.89 -4.58 9.17
CA ILE A 301 -21.67 -4.39 10.60
C ILE A 301 -22.91 -3.68 11.14
N SER A 302 -23.58 -4.28 12.14
CA SER A 302 -24.80 -3.68 12.67
C SER A 302 -24.45 -2.38 13.38
N GLU A 303 -25.11 -1.29 12.98
CA GLU A 303 -24.93 0.02 13.60
C GLU A 303 -25.19 -0.01 15.12
N LYS A 304 -26.03 -0.95 15.58
CA LYS A 304 -26.33 -1.16 16.99
C LYS A 304 -25.13 -1.70 17.78
N GLU A 305 -24.29 -2.53 17.16
CA GLU A 305 -23.18 -3.23 17.82
C GLU A 305 -22.09 -2.24 18.26
N TRP A 306 -21.69 -1.29 17.39
CA TRP A 306 -20.64 -0.33 17.73
C TRP A 306 -21.16 0.94 18.41
N LYS A 307 -22.43 1.34 18.20
CA LYS A 307 -23.06 2.44 18.96
C LYS A 307 -23.13 2.15 20.46
N ALA A 308 -23.15 0.88 20.86
CA ALA A 308 -23.04 0.50 22.28
C ALA A 308 -21.69 0.93 22.88
N LEU A 309 -20.59 0.76 22.13
CA LEU A 309 -19.26 1.20 22.55
C LEU A 309 -19.19 2.72 22.74
N LEU A 310 -19.90 3.49 21.89
CA LEU A 310 -19.99 4.95 22.02
C LEU A 310 -20.70 5.43 23.30
N LEU A 311 -21.53 4.58 23.91
CA LEU A 311 -22.34 4.92 25.08
C LEU A 311 -21.73 4.40 26.39
N GLU A 312 -20.87 3.40 26.31
CA GLU A 312 -20.16 2.84 27.46
C GLU A 312 -19.03 3.77 27.90
N GLN A 313 -18.89 3.99 29.21
CA GLN A 313 -17.90 4.89 29.80
C GLN A 313 -16.94 4.18 30.76
N ASP A 314 -17.20 2.91 31.07
CA ASP A 314 -16.27 2.06 31.80
C ASP A 314 -15.25 1.42 30.85
N ARG A 315 -13.95 1.61 31.14
CA ARG A 315 -12.83 1.14 30.31
C ARG A 315 -12.82 -0.37 30.11
N THR A 316 -13.12 -1.14 31.17
CA THR A 316 -13.11 -2.61 31.12
C THR A 316 -14.24 -3.10 30.22
N ASN A 317 -15.43 -2.51 30.36
CA ASN A 317 -16.57 -2.84 29.53
C ASN A 317 -16.37 -2.41 28.06
N GLN A 318 -15.75 -1.25 27.81
CA GLN A 318 -15.44 -0.84 26.44
C GLN A 318 -14.50 -1.85 25.76
N ARG A 319 -13.45 -2.29 26.45
CA ARG A 319 -12.54 -3.33 25.93
C ARG A 319 -13.31 -4.60 25.60
N GLU A 320 -14.15 -5.10 26.51
CA GLU A 320 -14.93 -6.33 26.27
C GLU A 320 -15.88 -6.19 25.06
N ILE A 321 -16.57 -5.05 24.93
CA ILE A 321 -17.46 -4.77 23.79
C ILE A 321 -16.66 -4.72 22.49
N PHE A 322 -15.50 -4.05 22.48
CA PHE A 322 -14.63 -3.98 21.32
C PHE A 322 -14.17 -5.37 20.88
N TRP A 323 -13.71 -6.20 21.82
CA TRP A 323 -13.31 -7.59 21.54
C TRP A 323 -14.45 -8.43 20.96
N ARG A 324 -15.65 -8.33 21.54
CA ARG A 324 -16.82 -9.05 21.04
C ARG A 324 -17.20 -8.62 19.61
N LEU A 325 -17.03 -7.35 19.31
CA LEU A 325 -17.31 -6.78 17.99
C LEU A 325 -16.27 -7.23 16.96
N MET A 326 -14.98 -7.21 17.29
CA MET A 326 -13.92 -7.72 16.42
C MET A 326 -14.07 -9.23 16.17
N ASP A 327 -14.41 -10.00 17.20
CA ASP A 327 -14.68 -11.43 17.07
C ASP A 327 -15.90 -11.71 16.18
N SER A 328 -16.97 -10.91 16.30
CA SER A 328 -18.13 -10.94 15.40
C SER A 328 -17.72 -10.68 13.94
N TRP A 329 -16.87 -9.69 13.69
CA TRP A 329 -16.38 -9.36 12.34
C TRP A 329 -15.56 -10.50 11.74
N ARG A 330 -14.73 -11.16 12.55
CA ARG A 330 -13.96 -12.34 12.14
C ARG A 330 -14.87 -13.49 11.73
N HIS A 331 -15.88 -13.82 12.55
CA HIS A 331 -16.84 -14.91 12.25
C HIS A 331 -17.68 -14.61 11.01
N LYS A 332 -18.12 -13.36 10.85
CA LYS A 332 -18.90 -12.88 9.69
C LYS A 332 -18.05 -12.67 8.43
N LYS A 333 -16.72 -12.84 8.52
CA LYS A 333 -15.77 -12.61 7.42
C LYS A 333 -15.92 -11.23 6.78
N VAL A 334 -16.00 -10.20 7.62
CA VAL A 334 -16.13 -8.80 7.17
C VAL A 334 -14.86 -8.37 6.43
N SER A 335 -14.99 -7.55 5.37
CA SER A 335 -13.82 -7.09 4.61
C SER A 335 -13.00 -6.10 5.44
N GLN A 336 -11.69 -6.06 5.21
CA GLN A 336 -10.83 -5.05 5.80
C GLN A 336 -11.32 -3.64 5.48
N ARG A 337 -11.83 -3.39 4.27
CA ARG A 337 -12.41 -2.08 3.89
C ARG A 337 -13.58 -1.70 4.78
N ASP A 338 -14.52 -2.61 5.03
CA ASP A 338 -15.68 -2.33 5.87
C ASP A 338 -15.27 -2.13 7.34
N ILE A 339 -14.30 -2.93 7.83
CA ILE A 339 -13.70 -2.77 9.16
C ILE A 339 -13.10 -1.37 9.31
N MET A 340 -12.25 -0.94 8.36
CA MET A 340 -11.61 0.38 8.37
C MET A 340 -12.64 1.51 8.35
N ARG A 341 -13.67 1.42 7.51
CA ARG A 341 -14.76 2.41 7.46
C ARG A 341 -15.49 2.49 8.81
N THR A 342 -15.83 1.36 9.41
CA THR A 342 -16.55 1.36 10.68
C THR A 342 -15.68 1.85 11.84
N LEU A 343 -14.38 1.56 11.84
CA LEU A 343 -13.44 2.15 12.81
C LEU A 343 -13.36 3.67 12.66
N GLU A 344 -13.29 4.20 11.44
CA GLU A 344 -13.28 5.64 11.19
C GLU A 344 -14.57 6.32 11.68
N GLU A 345 -15.73 5.74 11.39
CA GLU A 345 -17.03 6.21 11.89
C GLU A 345 -17.10 6.19 13.42
N LEU A 346 -16.56 5.14 14.04
CA LEU A 346 -16.50 4.97 15.49
C LEU A 346 -15.64 6.05 16.13
N LEU A 347 -14.39 6.20 15.68
CA LEU A 347 -13.45 7.18 16.23
C LEU A 347 -13.96 8.62 16.03
N THR A 348 -14.53 8.92 14.86
CA THR A 348 -15.18 10.21 14.60
C THR A 348 -16.36 10.44 15.54
N GLY A 349 -17.17 9.40 15.79
CA GLY A 349 -18.29 9.44 16.73
C GLY A 349 -17.85 9.71 18.17
N MET A 350 -16.75 9.08 18.61
CA MET A 350 -16.16 9.29 19.94
C MET A 350 -15.67 10.74 20.11
N LYS A 351 -14.99 11.28 19.09
CA LYS A 351 -14.51 12.67 19.09
C LYS A 351 -15.66 13.68 19.14
N ARG A 352 -16.70 13.50 18.30
CA ARG A 352 -17.85 14.41 18.21
C ARG A 352 -18.70 14.48 19.48
N LYS A 353 -18.91 13.35 20.16
CA LYS A 353 -19.71 13.32 21.40
C LYS A 353 -18.96 13.86 22.61
N GLY A 354 -17.66 14.17 22.50
CA GLY A 354 -16.84 14.54 23.63
C GLY A 354 -16.74 13.41 24.66
N THR A 355 -16.84 12.15 24.21
CA THR A 355 -16.66 10.99 25.09
C THR A 355 -15.18 10.77 25.41
N VAL A 356 -14.29 11.29 24.54
CA VAL A 356 -12.84 11.13 24.57
C VAL A 356 -12.16 12.41 24.06
N PHE A 357 -11.03 12.79 24.65
CA PHE A 357 -10.14 13.82 24.10
C PHE A 357 -9.02 13.16 23.31
N PHE A 358 -9.09 13.19 21.98
CA PHE A 358 -7.97 12.75 21.14
C PHE A 358 -7.00 13.92 20.94
N GLN A 359 -5.74 13.75 21.35
CA GLN A 359 -4.68 14.71 21.01
C GLN A 359 -4.40 14.72 19.49
N GLU A 360 -4.48 13.55 18.85
CA GLU A 360 -4.25 13.35 17.41
C GLU A 360 -5.53 13.51 16.55
N ASP A 361 -5.36 13.78 15.25
CA ASP A 361 -6.47 13.73 14.30
C ASP A 361 -6.92 12.27 14.08
N VAL A 362 -8.22 12.04 13.86
CA VAL A 362 -8.76 10.72 13.52
C VAL A 362 -8.05 10.16 12.28
N GLN A 363 -7.72 11.02 11.31
CA GLN A 363 -6.99 10.59 10.11
C GLN A 363 -5.58 10.06 10.42
N GLU A 364 -4.90 10.63 11.41
CA GLU A 364 -3.58 10.18 11.85
C GLU A 364 -3.68 8.82 12.56
N LEU A 365 -4.68 8.65 13.43
CA LEU A 365 -4.99 7.34 14.04
C LEU A 365 -5.33 6.29 12.98
N MET A 366 -6.13 6.63 11.97
CA MET A 366 -6.48 5.70 10.88
C MET A 366 -5.25 5.29 10.06
N CYS A 367 -4.28 6.19 9.85
CA CYS A 367 -3.02 5.87 9.21
C CYS A 367 -2.22 4.84 10.02
N ARG A 368 -2.13 5.02 11.34
CA ARG A 368 -1.48 4.07 12.26
C ARG A 368 -2.21 2.72 12.29
N ILE A 369 -3.55 2.73 12.24
CA ILE A 369 -4.34 1.49 12.12
C ILE A 369 -4.03 0.76 10.81
N ASP A 370 -3.92 1.45 9.67
CA ASP A 370 -3.55 0.82 8.40
C ASP A 370 -2.15 0.18 8.49
N GLN A 371 -1.21 0.83 9.19
CA GLN A 371 0.12 0.25 9.45
C GLN A 371 0.06 -1.03 10.30
N ILE A 372 -0.81 -1.10 11.32
CA ILE A 372 -1.02 -2.32 12.12
C ILE A 372 -1.45 -3.47 11.20
N PHE A 373 -2.43 -3.24 10.30
CA PHE A 373 -2.87 -4.26 9.34
C PHE A 373 -1.72 -4.73 8.44
N VAL A 374 -0.83 -3.84 8.01
CA VAL A 374 0.33 -4.21 7.18
C VAL A 374 1.32 -5.09 7.93
N MET A 375 1.55 -4.82 9.22
CA MET A 375 2.59 -5.47 10.01
C MET A 375 2.16 -6.83 10.55
N GLU A 376 0.87 -7.01 10.82
CA GLU A 376 0.36 -8.19 11.52
C GLU A 376 -0.41 -9.13 10.60
N SER A 377 -0.16 -10.43 10.77
CA SER A 377 -0.92 -11.50 10.09
C SER A 377 -1.85 -12.26 11.03
N ASP A 378 -1.81 -11.98 12.33
CA ASP A 378 -2.72 -12.55 13.33
C ASP A 378 -3.82 -11.56 13.71
N ALA A 379 -5.07 -11.99 13.60
CA ALA A 379 -6.22 -11.13 13.87
C ALA A 379 -6.28 -10.65 15.33
N ASN A 380 -5.90 -11.49 16.30
CA ASN A 380 -5.94 -11.10 17.71
C ASN A 380 -4.91 -10.01 18.01
N ARG A 381 -3.70 -10.11 17.42
CA ARG A 381 -2.68 -9.07 17.53
C ARG A 381 -3.12 -7.74 16.94
N ILE A 382 -3.73 -7.76 15.75
CA ILE A 382 -4.34 -6.56 15.15
C ILE A 382 -5.33 -5.93 16.12
N TYR A 383 -6.20 -6.73 16.74
CA TYR A 383 -7.22 -6.22 17.65
C TYR A 383 -6.62 -5.66 18.94
N GLU A 384 -5.59 -6.31 19.49
CA GLU A 384 -4.82 -5.82 20.65
C GLU A 384 -4.15 -4.49 20.36
N GLU A 385 -3.45 -4.37 19.23
CA GLU A 385 -2.73 -3.15 18.86
C GLU A 385 -3.67 -2.00 18.54
N ILE A 386 -4.79 -2.25 17.83
CA ILE A 386 -5.82 -1.22 17.60
C ILE A 386 -6.40 -0.76 18.93
N TRP A 387 -6.73 -1.69 19.85
CA TRP A 387 -7.25 -1.30 21.16
C TRP A 387 -6.24 -0.47 21.95
N SER A 388 -4.98 -0.90 22.00
CA SER A 388 -3.90 -0.17 22.67
C SER A 388 -3.73 1.23 22.08
N LEU A 389 -3.76 1.35 20.75
CA LEU A 389 -3.67 2.64 20.06
C LEU A 389 -4.83 3.57 20.43
N VAL A 390 -6.06 3.04 20.43
CA VAL A 390 -7.24 3.81 20.81
C VAL A 390 -7.13 4.25 22.26
N GLU A 391 -6.78 3.34 23.16
CA GLU A 391 -6.64 3.58 24.61
C GLU A 391 -5.59 4.66 24.91
N ASP A 392 -4.42 4.58 24.28
CA ASP A 392 -3.36 5.57 24.39
C ASP A 392 -3.85 6.96 23.95
N ALA A 393 -4.61 7.00 22.85
CA ALA A 393 -5.19 8.23 22.35
C ALA A 393 -6.32 8.79 23.22
N GLN A 394 -6.93 7.99 24.11
CA GLN A 394 -8.01 8.44 25.00
C GLN A 394 -7.52 9.00 26.32
N TYR A 395 -6.52 8.36 26.94
CA TYR A 395 -6.17 8.56 28.34
C TYR A 395 -4.76 9.15 28.56
N GLY A 396 -3.94 9.23 27.51
CA GLY A 396 -2.52 9.58 27.65
C GLY A 396 -1.72 8.49 28.39
N GLU A 397 -0.38 8.58 28.36
CA GLU A 397 0.47 7.54 28.97
C GLU A 397 0.35 7.46 30.50
N GLU A 398 0.00 8.57 31.18
CA GLU A 398 0.02 8.67 32.64
C GLU A 398 -1.22 8.08 33.34
N CYS A 399 -2.38 7.98 32.67
CA CYS A 399 -3.62 7.44 33.29
C CYS A 399 -3.84 5.94 33.04
N LYS A 400 -2.88 5.21 32.45
CA LYS A 400 -3.02 3.79 32.04
C LYS A 400 -3.34 2.80 33.17
N GLN A 401 -3.25 3.18 34.44
CA GLN A 401 -3.39 2.26 35.59
C GLN A 401 -4.46 2.63 36.61
N LEU A 402 -5.09 3.80 36.52
CA LEU A 402 -6.03 4.27 37.55
C LEU A 402 -7.47 3.87 37.23
N ASP A 403 -8.17 3.26 38.18
CA ASP A 403 -9.60 3.01 38.09
C ASP A 403 -10.44 4.29 38.33
N ALA A 404 -11.76 4.22 38.11
CA ALA A 404 -12.63 5.39 38.22
C ALA A 404 -12.72 5.98 39.64
N GLU A 405 -12.41 5.20 40.68
CA GLU A 405 -12.36 5.65 42.07
C GLU A 405 -11.03 6.37 42.34
N GLU A 406 -9.93 5.79 41.87
CA GLU A 406 -8.58 6.36 41.95
C GLU A 406 -8.50 7.70 41.20
N ILE A 407 -9.12 7.83 40.02
CA ILE A 407 -9.22 9.12 39.30
C ILE A 407 -9.97 10.15 40.14
N ALA A 408 -11.09 9.78 40.76
CA ALA A 408 -11.85 10.70 41.61
C ALA A 408 -11.03 11.14 42.83
N GLN A 409 -10.21 10.23 43.38
CA GLN A 409 -9.30 10.51 44.48
C GLN A 409 -8.16 11.46 44.07
N CYS A 410 -7.53 11.25 42.91
CA CYS A 410 -6.52 12.17 42.38
C CYS A 410 -7.08 13.58 42.13
N VAL A 411 -8.31 13.67 41.60
CA VAL A 411 -8.99 14.95 41.44
C VAL A 411 -9.22 15.62 42.79
N ARG A 412 -9.59 14.87 43.84
CA ARG A 412 -9.76 15.43 45.19
C ARG A 412 -8.43 15.96 45.72
N GLU A 413 -7.38 15.16 45.66
CA GLU A 413 -6.05 15.53 46.16
C GLU A 413 -5.53 16.79 45.45
N TYR A 414 -5.78 16.89 44.15
CA TYR A 414 -5.45 18.10 43.40
C TYR A 414 -6.23 19.33 43.89
N LEU A 415 -7.54 19.21 44.08
CA LEU A 415 -8.36 20.31 44.61
C LEU A 415 -7.93 20.72 46.02
N GLU A 416 -7.46 19.78 46.84
CA GLU A 416 -6.93 20.05 48.19
C GLU A 416 -5.56 20.74 48.16
N GLN A 417 -4.70 20.41 47.20
CA GLN A 417 -3.36 21.01 47.08
C GLN A 417 -3.38 22.38 46.39
N HIS A 418 -4.33 22.61 45.48
CA HIS A 418 -4.39 23.79 44.62
C HIS A 418 -5.65 24.64 44.85
N TYR A 419 -6.30 24.55 46.01
CA TYR A 419 -7.56 25.24 46.27
C TYR A 419 -7.49 26.78 46.11
N GLU A 420 -6.30 27.36 46.23
CA GLU A 420 -6.03 28.80 46.13
C GLU A 420 -6.03 29.31 44.67
N GLU A 421 -5.85 28.42 43.69
CA GLU A 421 -5.75 28.76 42.27
C GLU A 421 -7.12 28.96 41.60
N GLU A 422 -7.16 29.67 40.47
CA GLU A 422 -8.36 29.76 39.64
C GLU A 422 -8.61 28.41 38.92
N ILE A 423 -9.55 27.61 39.45
CA ILE A 423 -9.87 26.29 38.90
C ILE A 423 -11.28 26.29 38.31
N SER A 424 -11.33 26.19 36.98
CA SER A 424 -12.55 25.87 36.23
C SER A 424 -12.67 24.37 35.95
N LEU A 425 -13.89 23.93 35.66
CA LEU A 425 -14.15 22.54 35.28
C LEU A 425 -13.48 22.16 33.95
N SER A 426 -13.24 23.12 33.07
CA SER A 426 -12.52 22.95 31.80
C SER A 426 -11.02 22.72 32.04
N GLN A 427 -10.39 23.54 32.88
CA GLN A 427 -8.97 23.37 33.23
C GLN A 427 -8.72 22.05 33.97
N LEU A 428 -9.63 21.69 34.88
CA LEU A 428 -9.56 20.42 35.60
C LEU A 428 -9.68 19.24 34.62
N ALA A 429 -10.61 19.32 33.67
CA ALA A 429 -10.79 18.30 32.64
C ALA A 429 -9.55 18.14 31.75
N GLU A 430 -8.98 19.25 31.28
CA GLU A 430 -7.77 19.26 30.47
C GLU A 430 -6.56 18.66 31.22
N LYS A 431 -6.36 19.06 32.48
CA LYS A 431 -5.27 18.57 33.32
C LYS A 431 -5.28 17.06 33.52
N PHE A 432 -6.47 16.50 33.72
CA PHE A 432 -6.65 15.06 33.93
C PHE A 432 -6.93 14.30 32.62
N HIS A 433 -6.84 14.96 31.46
CA HIS A 433 -7.10 14.37 30.14
C HIS A 433 -8.49 13.74 29.99
N PHE A 434 -9.50 14.34 30.63
CA PHE A 434 -10.90 13.93 30.52
C PHE A 434 -11.76 15.05 29.99
N THR A 435 -13.02 14.75 29.66
CA THR A 435 -14.01 15.82 29.42
C THR A 435 -14.64 16.27 30.73
N SER A 436 -15.02 17.55 30.79
CA SER A 436 -15.66 18.14 31.98
C SER A 436 -16.91 17.39 32.43
N ALA A 437 -17.64 16.79 31.48
CA ALA A 437 -18.83 15.97 31.75
C ALA A 437 -18.49 14.63 32.41
N TYR A 438 -17.46 13.94 31.91
CA TYR A 438 -17.00 12.67 32.50
C TYR A 438 -16.45 12.91 33.91
N LEU A 439 -15.53 13.87 34.06
CA LEU A 439 -14.89 14.20 35.33
C LEU A 439 -15.92 14.59 36.40
N SER A 440 -16.93 15.39 36.04
CA SER A 440 -18.04 15.72 36.95
C SER A 440 -18.86 14.51 37.39
N LYS A 441 -19.10 13.57 36.48
CA LYS A 441 -19.94 12.38 36.73
C LYS A 441 -19.21 11.38 37.62
N ILE A 442 -17.94 11.09 37.35
CA ILE A 442 -17.15 10.17 38.17
C ILE A 442 -16.95 10.75 39.58
N TYR A 443 -16.60 12.03 39.67
CA TYR A 443 -16.38 12.69 40.95
C TYR A 443 -17.66 12.68 41.79
N LYS A 444 -18.81 12.94 41.18
CA LYS A 444 -20.12 12.86 41.87
C LYS A 444 -20.51 11.45 42.29
N LYS A 445 -20.13 10.41 41.52
CA LYS A 445 -20.43 9.01 41.86
C LYS A 445 -19.72 8.59 43.16
N TYR A 446 -18.42 8.90 43.24
CA TYR A 446 -17.54 8.46 44.34
C TYR A 446 -17.50 9.45 45.50
N MET A 447 -17.39 10.76 45.22
CA MET A 447 -17.31 11.83 46.25
C MET A 447 -18.67 12.38 46.69
N LYS A 448 -19.78 11.93 46.07
CA LYS A 448 -21.17 12.35 46.35
C LYS A 448 -21.50 13.82 46.07
N GLU A 449 -20.56 14.58 45.52
CA GLU A 449 -20.75 15.98 45.13
C GLU A 449 -19.95 16.35 43.87
N THR A 450 -20.09 17.59 43.39
CA THR A 450 -19.35 18.03 42.18
C THR A 450 -17.97 18.58 42.56
N PRO A 451 -16.97 18.53 41.65
CA PRO A 451 -15.63 19.07 41.90
C PRO A 451 -15.64 20.53 42.39
N LEU A 452 -16.42 21.40 41.72
CA LEU A 452 -16.52 22.82 42.10
C LEU A 452 -17.21 23.02 43.46
N LYS A 453 -18.16 22.15 43.82
CA LYS A 453 -18.80 22.20 45.15
C LYS A 453 -17.82 21.77 46.23
N HIS A 454 -17.03 20.74 45.97
CA HIS A 454 -15.98 20.27 46.88
C HIS A 454 -14.90 21.35 47.07
N LEU A 455 -14.45 21.98 45.97
CA LEU A 455 -13.53 23.13 46.02
C LEU A 455 -14.10 24.27 46.88
N THR A 456 -15.37 24.61 46.69
CA THR A 456 -16.06 25.62 47.50
C THR A 456 -16.02 25.25 48.99
N TYR A 457 -16.28 23.98 49.32
CA TYR A 457 -16.23 23.49 50.69
C TYR A 457 -14.82 23.64 51.30
N ILE A 458 -13.77 23.20 50.59
CA ILE A 458 -12.37 23.32 51.05
C ILE A 458 -12.03 24.78 51.33
N ARG A 459 -12.34 25.69 50.40
CA ARG A 459 -12.06 27.13 50.55
C ARG A 459 -12.75 27.74 51.78
N ILE A 460 -14.00 27.34 52.04
CA ILE A 460 -14.75 27.84 53.21
C ILE A 460 -14.21 27.28 54.52
N GLU A 461 -13.82 26.00 54.57
CA GLU A 461 -13.19 25.44 55.77
C GLU A 461 -11.84 26.10 56.08
N LYS A 462 -11.01 26.33 55.04
CA LYS A 462 -9.76 27.08 55.19
C LYS A 462 -10.00 28.53 55.62
N ALA A 463 -11.02 29.19 55.07
CA ALA A 463 -11.39 30.53 55.49
C ALA A 463 -11.82 30.57 56.96
N LYS A 464 -12.60 29.59 57.44
CA LYS A 464 -12.98 29.49 58.87
C LYS A 464 -11.76 29.31 59.78
N GLN A 465 -10.77 28.55 59.34
CA GLN A 465 -9.53 28.35 60.07
C GLN A 465 -8.74 29.67 60.18
N LEU A 466 -8.51 30.33 59.04
CA LEU A 466 -7.82 31.62 58.98
C LEU A 466 -8.54 32.71 59.79
N LEU A 467 -9.88 32.71 59.79
CA LEU A 467 -10.68 33.66 60.57
C LEU A 467 -10.51 33.49 62.09
N LYS A 468 -10.10 32.30 62.56
CA LYS A 468 -9.84 32.02 63.98
C LYS A 468 -8.38 32.25 64.36
N GLU A 469 -7.47 31.78 63.52
CA GLU A 469 -6.03 31.74 63.83
C GLU A 469 -5.33 33.08 63.58
N HIS A 470 -5.88 33.92 62.69
CA HIS A 470 -5.25 35.15 62.22
C HIS A 470 -6.18 36.36 62.34
N MET A 471 -6.23 36.94 63.55
CA MET A 471 -7.05 38.11 63.87
C MET A 471 -6.54 39.41 63.23
N GLU A 472 -5.28 39.44 62.82
CA GLU A 472 -4.61 40.53 62.13
C GLU A 472 -5.05 40.68 60.67
N LEU A 473 -5.52 39.59 60.04
CA LEU A 473 -5.93 39.61 58.63
C LEU A 473 -7.35 40.16 58.48
N THR A 474 -7.55 41.01 57.50
CA THR A 474 -8.89 41.46 57.09
C THR A 474 -9.64 40.32 56.40
N VAL A 475 -10.98 40.37 56.43
CA VAL A 475 -11.82 39.38 55.73
C VAL A 475 -11.56 39.39 54.22
N GLN A 476 -11.15 40.54 53.67
CA GLN A 476 -10.82 40.68 52.25
C GLN A 476 -9.50 39.98 51.90
N GLU A 477 -8.48 40.07 52.76
CA GLU A 477 -7.22 39.35 52.57
C GLU A 477 -7.43 37.83 52.67
N ILE A 478 -8.24 37.38 53.63
CA ILE A 478 -8.58 35.94 53.76
C ILE A 478 -9.30 35.43 52.51
N ALA A 479 -10.19 36.24 51.92
CA ALA A 479 -10.88 35.88 50.68
C ALA A 479 -9.89 35.63 49.53
N GLY A 480 -8.88 36.50 49.40
CA GLY A 480 -7.81 36.36 48.40
C GLY A 480 -6.94 35.12 48.65
N ILE A 481 -6.54 34.88 49.91
CA ILE A 481 -5.70 33.73 50.28
C ILE A 481 -6.39 32.39 49.94
N VAL A 482 -7.70 32.28 50.16
CA VAL A 482 -8.42 31.04 49.84
C VAL A 482 -8.90 30.96 48.37
N GLY A 483 -8.44 31.85 47.50
CA GLY A 483 -8.66 31.77 46.05
C GLY A 483 -9.95 32.42 45.52
N TYR A 484 -10.51 33.42 46.22
CA TYR A 484 -11.59 34.26 45.69
C TYR A 484 -11.07 35.63 45.25
N GLU A 485 -11.19 35.93 43.96
CA GLU A 485 -10.86 37.27 43.43
C GLU A 485 -11.87 38.33 43.87
N GLU A 486 -13.15 37.97 43.87
CA GLU A 486 -14.26 38.89 44.15
C GLU A 486 -14.75 38.76 45.60
N PHE A 487 -14.43 39.76 46.42
CA PHE A 487 -14.79 39.81 47.85
C PHE A 487 -16.30 39.64 48.10
N HIS A 488 -17.15 40.31 47.32
CA HIS A 488 -18.60 40.21 47.47
C HIS A 488 -19.12 38.80 47.17
N TYR A 489 -18.49 38.09 46.23
CA TYR A 489 -18.84 36.72 45.92
C TYR A 489 -18.47 35.78 47.07
N PHE A 490 -17.24 35.89 47.59
CA PHE A 490 -16.80 35.17 48.79
C PHE A 490 -17.76 35.37 49.97
N TYR A 491 -18.10 36.63 50.28
CA TYR A 491 -18.96 36.97 51.41
C TYR A 491 -20.33 36.27 51.31
N ARG A 492 -20.92 36.24 50.11
CA ARG A 492 -22.19 35.56 49.86
C ARG A 492 -22.06 34.03 49.96
N VAL A 493 -21.01 33.46 49.39
CA VAL A 493 -20.76 32.01 49.44
C VAL A 493 -20.52 31.55 50.88
N PHE A 494 -19.72 32.28 51.66
CA PHE A 494 -19.47 31.99 53.07
C PHE A 494 -20.76 32.03 53.89
N LYS A 495 -21.59 33.07 53.72
CA LYS A 495 -22.88 33.18 54.40
C LYS A 495 -23.83 32.04 54.04
N ASN A 496 -23.93 31.68 52.76
CA ASN A 496 -24.79 30.61 52.30
C ASN A 496 -24.36 29.23 52.82
N THR A 497 -23.04 29.01 52.94
CA THR A 497 -22.49 27.72 53.39
C THR A 497 -22.52 27.59 54.92
N THR A 498 -22.30 28.67 55.66
CA THR A 498 -22.13 28.62 57.12
C THR A 498 -23.32 29.14 57.93
N GLY A 499 -24.27 29.83 57.27
CA GLY A 499 -25.41 30.49 57.90
C GLY A 499 -25.10 31.84 58.55
N MET A 500 -23.82 32.26 58.57
CA MET A 500 -23.36 33.51 59.17
C MET A 500 -22.32 34.18 58.27
N THR A 501 -22.20 35.51 58.38
CA THR A 501 -21.20 36.25 57.63
C THR A 501 -19.79 35.97 58.17
N PRO A 502 -18.72 36.13 57.37
CA PRO A 502 -17.35 35.97 57.88
C PRO A 502 -17.05 36.83 59.12
N THR A 503 -17.59 38.04 59.18
CA THR A 503 -17.46 38.95 60.33
C THR A 503 -18.18 38.42 61.56
N GLU A 504 -19.45 38.02 61.43
CA GLU A 504 -20.22 37.39 62.52
C GLU A 504 -19.56 36.08 63.00
N TYR A 505 -18.97 35.31 62.08
CA TYR A 505 -18.22 34.09 62.42
C TYR A 505 -17.01 34.41 63.28
N ARG A 506 -16.24 35.45 62.91
CA ARG A 506 -15.05 35.92 63.65
C ARG A 506 -15.42 36.44 65.04
N GLU A 507 -16.45 37.29 65.14
CA GLU A 507 -16.91 37.84 66.43
C GLU A 507 -17.39 36.72 67.38
N LYS A 508 -18.02 35.68 66.84
CA LYS A 508 -18.49 34.54 67.63
C LYS A 508 -17.35 33.64 68.13
N THR A 509 -16.25 33.55 67.39
CA THR A 509 -15.06 32.81 67.82
C THR A 509 -14.25 33.60 68.84
N ASP A 510 -14.22 34.92 68.72
CA ASP A 510 -13.58 35.84 69.67
C ASP A 510 -14.26 35.86 71.05
N GLN A 511 -15.57 35.58 71.10
CA GLN A 511 -16.35 35.46 72.36
C GLN A 511 -16.23 34.09 73.06
N LYS A 512 -15.51 33.13 72.47
CA LYS A 512 -15.40 31.74 72.97
C LYS A 512 -14.01 31.37 73.49
N GLU A 513 -13.03 32.26 73.36
CA GLU A 513 -11.75 32.22 74.07
C GLU A 513 -11.82 33.11 75.33
#